data_AF-A0A811L8A1-F1
#
_entry.id   AF-A0A811L8A1-F1
#
_cell.length_a   1.000
_cell.length_b   1.000
_cell.length_c   1.000
_cell.angle_alpha   90.00
_cell.angle_beta   90.00
_cell.angle_gamma   90.00
#
_symmetry.space_group_name_H-M   'P 1'
#
loop_
_entity.id
_entity.type
_entity.pdbx_description
1 polymer ?
#
loop_
_entity_poly.entity_id
_entity_poly.type
_entity_poly.pdbx_seq_one_letter_code
_entity_poly.pdbx_strand_id
1 'polypeptide(L)'
;MLLTRAEVKQKCQNIVGILNNFPDFDHFNQTDIKLGEKPVLFRRSPENLHAGIEPIKVPVGHLGLLVEVQFGIIVGEKIESYKKEDFPNKISGYVIVLSFTTRESKYECQDKSFALVNEFDSSVSISDVIPVDSIKKPDAEVIWNRLDGEEIQRATLKDMRSTVAETVEFISNYVVLEEGDIILCGPAKEPHYAKVGQKLEAGIENEIRFEVTIGKATEFTTELHDVTADRHYEEEGEIVHEPEHITGAPA
;
A
#
# COMPACT_ATOMS: atom_id res chain seq x y z
N MET A 1 -2.33 2.51 -26.26
CA MET A 1 -1.33 3.61 -26.27
C MET A 1 -0.69 3.66 -24.88
N LEU A 2 0.62 3.85 -24.80
CA LEU A 2 1.30 3.99 -23.50
C LEU A 2 0.98 5.36 -22.91
N LEU A 3 0.38 5.38 -21.73
CA LEU A 3 0.12 6.59 -20.96
C LEU A 3 1.37 7.00 -20.19
N THR A 4 1.62 8.29 -20.11
CA THR A 4 2.57 8.85 -19.15
C THR A 4 1.97 8.89 -17.75
N ARG A 5 2.84 8.92 -16.73
CA ARG A 5 2.47 9.16 -15.33
C ARG A 5 1.56 10.39 -15.15
N ALA A 6 1.78 11.46 -15.91
CA ALA A 6 0.97 12.68 -15.86
C ALA A 6 -0.44 12.46 -16.46
N GLU A 7 -0.53 11.76 -17.60
CA GLU A 7 -1.82 11.41 -18.20
C GLU A 7 -2.63 10.46 -17.31
N VAL A 8 -1.97 9.51 -16.65
CA VAL A 8 -2.61 8.65 -15.63
C VAL A 8 -3.21 9.53 -14.53
N LYS A 9 -2.46 10.49 -13.96
CA LYS A 9 -3.01 11.40 -12.94
C LYS A 9 -4.19 12.23 -13.43
N GLN A 10 -4.19 12.62 -14.69
CA GLN A 10 -5.29 13.41 -15.28
C GLN A 10 -6.54 12.56 -15.56
N LYS A 11 -6.37 11.30 -15.96
CA LYS A 11 -7.45 10.43 -16.45
C LYS A 11 -8.03 9.50 -15.38
N CYS A 12 -7.23 9.12 -14.38
CA CYS A 12 -7.61 8.15 -13.34
C CYS A 12 -8.89 8.58 -12.63
N GLN A 13 -9.90 7.70 -12.67
CA GLN A 13 -11.17 7.84 -11.97
C GLN A 13 -11.30 6.83 -10.83
N ASN A 14 -10.50 5.75 -10.89
CA ASN A 14 -10.54 4.67 -9.91
C ASN A 14 -9.13 4.12 -9.65
N ILE A 15 -8.81 3.96 -8.36
CA ILE A 15 -7.71 3.12 -7.91
C ILE A 15 -8.32 1.98 -7.10
N VAL A 16 -8.17 0.76 -7.58
CA VAL A 16 -8.85 -0.42 -7.01
C VAL A 16 -7.84 -1.54 -6.87
N GLY A 17 -7.90 -2.27 -5.77
CA GLY A 17 -6.98 -3.37 -5.54
C GLY A 17 -7.61 -4.55 -4.84
N ILE A 18 -6.81 -5.60 -4.71
CA ILE A 18 -7.12 -6.75 -3.87
C ILE A 18 -6.14 -6.85 -2.71
N LEU A 19 -6.65 -7.19 -1.52
CA LEU A 19 -5.85 -7.56 -0.36
C LEU A 19 -5.69 -9.07 -0.29
N ASN A 20 -4.71 -9.51 0.50
CA ASN A 20 -4.41 -10.92 0.73
C ASN A 20 -4.10 -11.68 -0.57
N ASN A 21 -3.35 -11.06 -1.48
CA ASN A 21 -2.90 -11.73 -2.69
C ASN A 21 -1.56 -12.46 -2.52
N PHE A 22 -0.88 -12.38 -1.38
CA PHE A 22 0.38 -13.09 -1.12
C PHE A 22 0.25 -14.05 0.07
N PRO A 23 0.66 -15.34 -0.04
CA PRO A 23 0.44 -16.38 0.96
C PRO A 23 1.12 -16.08 2.30
N ASP A 24 2.33 -15.54 2.24
CA ASP A 24 3.15 -15.24 3.42
C ASP A 24 2.79 -13.91 4.09
N PHE A 25 1.77 -13.21 3.57
CA PHE A 25 1.27 -11.98 4.14
C PHE A 25 -0.25 -12.03 4.26
N ASP A 26 -0.72 -12.22 5.49
CA ASP A 26 -2.10 -12.01 5.82
C ASP A 26 -2.28 -10.58 6.36
N HIS A 27 -2.86 -9.71 5.54
CA HIS A 27 -3.17 -8.33 5.93
C HIS A 27 -4.05 -8.26 7.20
N PHE A 28 -4.72 -9.37 7.55
CA PHE A 28 -5.65 -9.51 8.66
C PHE A 28 -5.14 -10.41 9.79
N ASN A 29 -3.88 -10.87 9.78
CA ASN A 29 -3.34 -11.84 10.76
C ASN A 29 -3.54 -11.38 12.22
N GLN A 30 -3.62 -10.07 12.46
CA GLN A 30 -3.78 -9.46 13.77
C GLN A 30 -5.22 -8.99 14.06
N THR A 31 -6.18 -9.44 13.26
CA THR A 31 -7.61 -9.15 13.41
C THR A 31 -8.40 -10.45 13.52
N ASP A 32 -9.59 -10.41 14.10
CA ASP A 32 -10.50 -11.57 14.11
C ASP A 32 -11.12 -11.88 12.73
N ILE A 33 -10.74 -11.13 11.69
CA ILE A 33 -11.22 -11.31 10.32
C ILE A 33 -10.53 -12.51 9.69
N LYS A 34 -11.21 -13.65 9.67
CA LYS A 34 -10.81 -14.81 8.88
C LYS A 34 -11.18 -14.58 7.42
N LEU A 35 -10.20 -14.31 6.58
CA LEU A 35 -10.44 -14.25 5.15
C LEU A 35 -10.76 -15.63 4.58
N GLY A 36 -11.81 -15.68 3.75
CA GLY A 36 -12.08 -16.85 2.92
C GLY A 36 -11.09 -16.96 1.75
N GLU A 37 -11.32 -17.93 0.86
CA GLU A 37 -10.49 -18.13 -0.35
C GLU A 37 -10.54 -16.96 -1.35
N LYS A 38 -11.53 -16.06 -1.23
CA LYS A 38 -11.73 -14.96 -2.17
C LYS A 38 -10.97 -13.69 -1.74
N PRO A 39 -10.32 -12.98 -2.67
CA PRO A 39 -9.62 -11.73 -2.37
C PRO A 39 -10.60 -10.64 -1.90
N VAL A 40 -10.12 -9.75 -1.04
CA VAL A 40 -10.88 -8.59 -0.56
C VAL A 40 -10.60 -7.40 -1.45
N LEU A 41 -11.64 -6.84 -2.07
CA LEU A 41 -11.52 -5.63 -2.87
C LEU A 41 -11.42 -4.41 -1.96
N PHE A 42 -10.46 -3.52 -2.25
CA PHE A 42 -10.35 -2.21 -1.62
C PHE A 42 -10.22 -1.13 -2.70
N ARG A 43 -10.44 0.13 -2.31
CA ARG A 43 -10.28 1.29 -3.18
C ARG A 43 -9.37 2.32 -2.53
N ARG A 44 -8.79 3.18 -3.38
CA ARG A 44 -8.18 4.44 -2.99
C ARG A 44 -8.79 5.55 -3.85
N SER A 45 -8.90 6.75 -3.30
CA SER A 45 -9.41 7.91 -4.06
C SER A 45 -8.36 8.39 -5.09
N PRO A 46 -8.73 8.67 -6.36
CA PRO A 46 -7.80 9.20 -7.38
C PRO A 46 -7.11 10.51 -6.98
N GLU A 47 -7.75 11.29 -6.12
CA GLU A 47 -7.23 12.52 -5.53
C GLU A 47 -5.92 12.24 -4.78
N ASN A 48 -5.81 11.08 -4.12
CA ASN A 48 -4.64 10.66 -3.35
C ASN A 48 -3.44 10.26 -4.21
N LEU A 49 -3.63 10.10 -5.53
CA LEU A 49 -2.56 9.67 -6.43
C LEU A 49 -1.43 10.69 -6.50
N HIS A 50 -0.24 10.29 -6.10
CA HIS A 50 0.99 11.05 -6.25
C HIS A 50 1.74 10.57 -7.50
N ALA A 51 1.73 11.44 -8.51
CA ALA A 51 2.41 11.24 -9.79
C ALA A 51 3.56 12.25 -9.99
N GLY A 52 4.01 12.90 -8.91
CA GLY A 52 5.04 13.93 -8.92
C GLY A 52 6.38 13.46 -8.40
N ILE A 53 7.25 14.42 -8.10
CA ILE A 53 8.54 14.23 -7.40
C ILE A 53 8.56 14.91 -6.04
N GLU A 54 7.45 15.56 -5.68
CA GLU A 54 7.33 16.25 -4.40
C GLU A 54 7.32 15.25 -3.25
N PRO A 55 7.66 15.68 -2.03
CA PRO A 55 7.57 14.81 -0.87
C PRO A 55 6.15 14.29 -0.63
N ILE A 56 6.05 13.02 -0.22
CA ILE A 56 4.81 12.41 0.26
C ILE A 56 4.37 13.13 1.53
N LYS A 57 3.14 13.67 1.54
CA LYS A 57 2.61 14.44 2.66
C LYS A 57 2.19 13.51 3.79
N VAL A 58 2.92 13.55 4.89
CA VAL A 58 2.47 12.93 6.15
C VAL A 58 1.34 13.77 6.74
N PRO A 59 0.16 13.20 7.07
CA PRO A 59 -0.93 13.98 7.66
C PRO A 59 -0.55 14.64 8.98
N VAL A 60 -1.26 15.72 9.34
CA VAL A 60 -1.01 16.47 10.59
C VAL A 60 -1.21 15.55 11.78
N GLY A 61 -0.29 15.61 12.76
CA GLY A 61 -0.31 14.77 13.95
C GLY A 61 0.47 13.46 13.84
N HIS A 62 1.00 13.11 12.66
CA HIS A 62 1.83 11.92 12.48
C HIS A 62 3.30 12.28 12.21
N LEU A 63 4.21 11.38 12.64
CA LEU A 63 5.66 11.53 12.48
C LEU A 63 6.23 10.72 11.30
N GLY A 64 5.37 9.99 10.61
CA GLY A 64 5.74 9.07 9.53
C GLY A 64 4.56 8.23 9.07
N LEU A 65 4.82 7.34 8.13
CA LEU A 65 3.84 6.49 7.47
C LEU A 65 4.33 5.04 7.47
N LEU A 66 3.39 4.11 7.43
CA LEU A 66 3.65 2.75 7.02
C LEU A 66 3.62 2.70 5.50
N VAL A 67 4.59 2.01 4.90
CA VAL A 67 4.73 1.86 3.45
C VAL A 67 4.62 0.40 3.04
N GLU A 68 3.91 0.16 1.94
CA GLU A 68 3.85 -1.12 1.26
C GLU A 68 4.16 -0.94 -0.22
N VAL A 69 5.06 -1.77 -0.75
CA VAL A 69 5.29 -1.89 -2.20
C VAL A 69 4.26 -2.82 -2.84
N GLN A 70 3.70 -2.41 -3.98
CA GLN A 70 2.77 -3.18 -4.78
C GLN A 70 3.10 -3.10 -6.27
N PHE A 71 2.65 -4.11 -7.03
CA PHE A 71 2.59 -4.05 -8.49
C PHE A 71 1.25 -3.47 -8.93
N GLY A 72 1.30 -2.52 -9.87
CA GLY A 72 0.11 -1.85 -10.41
C GLY A 72 -0.01 -1.99 -11.92
N ILE A 73 -1.25 -1.95 -12.40
CA ILE A 73 -1.59 -2.06 -13.82
C ILE A 73 -2.35 -0.80 -14.21
N ILE A 74 -1.92 -0.15 -15.30
CA ILE A 74 -2.58 1.02 -15.87
C ILE A 74 -3.54 0.59 -16.97
N VAL A 75 -4.82 0.89 -16.81
CA VAL A 75 -5.85 0.60 -17.80
C VAL A 75 -5.69 1.57 -18.98
N GLY A 76 -5.62 1.03 -20.20
CA GLY A 76 -5.44 1.80 -21.44
C GLY A 76 -6.72 2.00 -22.24
N GLU A 77 -7.71 1.13 -22.05
CA GLU A 77 -9.04 1.23 -22.66
C GLU A 77 -10.08 0.67 -21.69
N LYS A 78 -11.35 1.03 -21.85
CA LYS A 78 -12.43 0.58 -20.97
C LYS A 78 -12.48 -0.95 -20.81
N ILE A 79 -12.47 -1.41 -19.57
CA ILE A 79 -12.55 -2.80 -19.17
C ILE A 79 -13.80 -3.04 -18.31
N GLU A 80 -14.59 -4.03 -18.70
CA GLU A 80 -15.73 -4.56 -17.96
C GLU A 80 -15.81 -6.06 -18.26
N SER A 81 -16.00 -6.90 -17.24
CA SER A 81 -16.07 -8.37 -17.38
C SER A 81 -14.93 -8.97 -18.22
N TYR A 82 -13.70 -8.52 -17.97
CA TYR A 82 -12.48 -8.93 -18.68
C TYR A 82 -12.22 -10.42 -18.55
N LYS A 83 -11.71 -11.05 -19.61
CA LYS A 83 -11.23 -12.44 -19.56
C LYS A 83 -9.72 -12.46 -19.49
N LYS A 84 -9.16 -13.23 -18.56
CA LYS A 84 -7.70 -13.30 -18.36
C LYS A 84 -6.96 -13.76 -19.60
N GLU A 85 -7.61 -14.53 -20.48
CA GLU A 85 -7.08 -14.97 -21.76
C GLU A 85 -6.85 -13.82 -22.75
N ASP A 86 -7.53 -12.69 -22.58
CA ASP A 86 -7.33 -11.49 -23.39
C ASP A 86 -6.13 -10.65 -22.92
N PHE A 87 -5.50 -11.00 -21.79
CA PHE A 87 -4.36 -10.27 -21.26
C PHE A 87 -3.16 -10.32 -22.22
N PRO A 88 -2.45 -9.19 -22.49
CA PRO A 88 -2.56 -7.87 -21.86
C PRO A 88 -3.37 -6.84 -22.68
N ASN A 89 -4.35 -7.24 -23.48
CA ASN A 89 -5.15 -6.30 -24.28
C ASN A 89 -5.82 -5.24 -23.38
N LYS A 90 -5.96 -4.00 -23.88
CA LYS A 90 -6.52 -2.86 -23.14
C LYS A 90 -5.70 -2.39 -21.93
N ILE A 91 -4.53 -2.96 -21.69
CA ILE A 91 -3.58 -2.47 -20.68
C ILE A 91 -2.65 -1.45 -21.35
N SER A 92 -2.46 -0.31 -20.70
CA SER A 92 -1.53 0.72 -21.17
C SER A 92 -0.09 0.37 -20.78
N GLY A 93 0.09 -0.15 -19.57
CA GLY A 93 1.39 -0.53 -19.02
C GLY A 93 1.30 -0.91 -17.54
N TYR A 94 2.46 -1.04 -16.92
CA TYR A 94 2.60 -1.41 -15.51
C TYR A 94 3.27 -0.29 -14.72
N VAL A 95 3.08 -0.28 -13.41
CA VAL A 95 3.75 0.67 -12.50
C VAL A 95 4.15 -0.05 -11.22
N ILE A 96 5.20 0.45 -10.56
CA ILE A 96 5.39 0.18 -9.14
C ILE A 96 4.62 1.20 -8.34
N VAL A 97 3.94 0.71 -7.32
CA VAL A 97 3.15 1.52 -6.39
C VAL A 97 3.76 1.45 -5.01
N LEU A 98 3.95 2.61 -4.38
CA LEU A 98 4.12 2.71 -2.94
C LEU A 98 2.79 3.20 -2.37
N SER A 99 2.11 2.36 -1.60
CA SER A 99 0.91 2.74 -0.86
C SER A 99 1.27 3.03 0.59
N PHE A 100 0.65 4.07 1.15
CA PHE A 100 0.91 4.54 2.49
C PHE A 100 -0.32 4.44 3.37
N THR A 101 -0.07 4.16 4.65
CA THR A 101 -1.06 4.21 5.72
C THR A 101 -0.49 4.92 6.95
N THR A 102 -1.34 5.50 7.78
CA THR A 102 -0.88 6.11 9.05
C THR A 102 -0.59 5.03 10.09
N ARG A 103 0.37 5.27 11.01
CA ARG A 103 0.86 4.25 11.95
C ARG A 103 -0.21 3.69 12.91
N GLU A 104 -1.32 4.39 13.12
CA GLU A 104 -2.43 3.88 13.93
C GLU A 104 -3.11 2.62 13.35
N SER A 105 -2.67 2.14 12.17
CA SER A 105 -3.34 1.19 11.30
C SER A 105 -3.43 -0.29 11.74
N LYS A 106 -3.26 -0.67 13.01
CA LYS A 106 -3.65 -2.05 13.40
C LYS A 106 -4.42 -2.12 14.72
N TYR A 107 -4.12 -1.27 15.70
CA TYR A 107 -4.70 -1.43 17.05
C TYR A 107 -5.86 -0.48 17.37
N GLU A 108 -5.91 0.72 16.77
CA GLU A 108 -6.99 1.68 17.05
C GLU A 108 -8.15 1.63 16.05
N CYS A 109 -7.99 0.86 14.95
CA CYS A 109 -8.96 0.80 13.88
C CYS A 109 -10.11 -0.20 14.12
N GLN A 110 -10.16 -0.85 15.30
CA GLN A 110 -11.29 -1.72 15.65
C GLN A 110 -12.63 -0.94 15.63
N ASP A 111 -12.60 0.38 15.85
CA ASP A 111 -13.78 1.27 15.84
C ASP A 111 -13.69 2.47 14.85
N LYS A 112 -12.61 2.57 14.05
CA LYS A 112 -12.38 3.71 13.12
C LYS A 112 -12.51 3.27 11.66
N SER A 113 -13.07 4.16 10.82
CA SER A 113 -13.17 3.94 9.37
C SER A 113 -11.80 3.68 8.74
N PHE A 114 -11.66 2.58 7.98
CA PHE A 114 -10.48 2.30 7.16
C PHE A 114 -10.07 3.49 6.29
N ALA A 115 -11.01 4.37 5.93
CA ALA A 115 -10.70 5.58 5.19
C ALA A 115 -9.75 6.53 5.95
N LEU A 116 -9.89 6.68 7.27
CA LEU A 116 -9.04 7.63 8.02
C LEU A 116 -7.56 7.29 7.98
N VAL A 117 -7.22 6.01 7.86
CA VAL A 117 -5.82 5.56 7.86
C VAL A 117 -5.25 5.37 6.45
N ASN A 118 -6.10 5.37 5.41
CA ASN A 118 -5.74 5.06 4.03
C ASN A 118 -6.02 6.21 3.03
N GLU A 119 -6.98 7.09 3.32
CA GLU A 119 -7.46 8.11 2.39
C GLU A 119 -6.90 9.48 2.79
N PHE A 120 -5.71 9.79 2.30
CA PHE A 120 -5.07 11.10 2.46
C PHE A 120 -4.25 11.44 1.21
N ASP A 121 -4.00 12.73 1.00
CA ASP A 121 -3.16 13.24 -0.08
C ASP A 121 -1.86 12.44 -0.18
N SER A 122 -1.48 12.06 -1.40
CA SER A 122 -0.25 11.30 -1.70
C SER A 122 -0.13 9.91 -1.08
N SER A 123 -1.23 9.32 -0.58
CA SER A 123 -1.22 7.96 -0.01
C SER A 123 -0.98 6.84 -1.03
N VAL A 124 -0.96 7.16 -2.33
CA VAL A 124 -0.62 6.22 -3.41
C VAL A 124 0.37 6.89 -4.36
N SER A 125 1.63 6.48 -4.35
CA SER A 125 2.65 7.00 -5.27
C SER A 125 3.00 5.99 -6.35
N ILE A 126 3.15 6.43 -7.60
CA ILE A 126 3.46 5.56 -8.74
C ILE A 126 4.78 5.93 -9.42
N SER A 127 5.46 4.91 -9.95
CA SER A 127 6.58 5.09 -10.89
C SER A 127 6.12 5.71 -12.22
N ASP A 128 7.07 5.94 -13.13
CA ASP A 128 6.70 6.08 -14.55
C ASP A 128 6.08 4.76 -15.07
N VAL A 129 5.30 4.86 -16.13
CA VAL A 129 4.58 3.71 -16.70
C VAL A 129 5.53 2.87 -17.55
N ILE A 130 5.66 1.61 -17.19
CA ILE A 130 6.44 0.60 -17.89
C ILE A 130 5.62 0.08 -19.08
N PRO A 131 6.13 0.12 -20.32
CA PRO A 131 5.42 -0.43 -21.47
C PRO A 131 5.19 -1.94 -21.30
N VAL A 132 4.01 -2.42 -21.70
CA VAL A 132 3.64 -3.85 -21.67
C VAL A 132 4.71 -4.74 -22.31
N ASP A 133 5.26 -4.32 -23.45
CA ASP A 133 6.26 -5.11 -24.20
C ASP A 133 7.61 -5.26 -23.48
N SER A 134 7.88 -4.44 -22.44
CA SER A 134 9.11 -4.54 -21.64
C SER A 134 9.04 -5.73 -20.69
N ILE A 135 7.85 -6.01 -20.13
CA ILE A 135 7.62 -7.09 -19.17
C ILE A 135 6.81 -8.21 -19.83
N LYS A 136 7.51 -9.23 -20.35
CA LYS A 136 6.87 -10.36 -21.06
C LYS A 136 6.10 -11.31 -20.13
N LYS A 137 6.51 -11.40 -18.86
CA LYS A 137 5.92 -12.30 -17.86
C LYS A 137 5.78 -11.54 -16.54
N PRO A 138 4.72 -10.73 -16.38
CA PRO A 138 4.52 -9.96 -15.15
C PRO A 138 4.60 -10.80 -13.88
N ASP A 139 4.02 -12.01 -13.89
CA ASP A 139 4.05 -12.91 -12.74
C ASP A 139 5.45 -13.46 -12.40
N ALA A 140 6.48 -13.23 -13.22
CA ALA A 140 7.86 -13.62 -12.93
C ALA A 140 8.70 -12.48 -12.33
N GLU A 141 8.16 -11.25 -12.30
CA GLU A 141 8.90 -10.09 -11.85
C GLU A 141 9.13 -10.07 -10.34
N VAL A 142 10.15 -9.32 -9.93
CA VAL A 142 10.50 -9.09 -8.53
C VAL A 142 10.35 -7.61 -8.23
N ILE A 143 9.46 -7.28 -7.30
CA ILE A 143 9.27 -5.92 -6.79
C ILE A 143 10.03 -5.74 -5.48
N TRP A 144 10.53 -4.53 -5.26
CA TRP A 144 11.30 -4.21 -4.06
C TRP A 144 11.12 -2.74 -3.66
N ASN A 145 11.38 -2.45 -2.39
CA ASN A 145 11.62 -1.10 -1.92
C ASN A 145 12.74 -1.02 -0.86
N ARG A 146 13.32 0.18 -0.75
CA ARG A 146 14.40 0.51 0.18
C ARG A 146 14.05 1.77 0.94
N LEU A 147 14.47 1.84 2.20
CA LEU A 147 14.40 3.02 3.06
C LEU A 147 15.82 3.46 3.37
N ASP A 148 16.18 4.68 2.97
CA ASP A 148 17.54 5.24 3.12
C ASP A 148 18.66 4.31 2.60
N GLY A 149 18.36 3.58 1.53
CA GLY A 149 19.29 2.65 0.87
C GLY A 149 19.25 1.20 1.41
N GLU A 150 18.60 0.95 2.55
CA GLU A 150 18.42 -0.39 3.11
C GLU A 150 17.16 -1.05 2.57
N GLU A 151 17.26 -2.29 2.09
CA GLU A 151 16.10 -3.02 1.59
C GLU A 151 15.18 -3.45 2.71
N ILE A 152 13.91 -3.04 2.61
CA ILE A 152 12.89 -3.30 3.62
C ILE A 152 11.81 -4.26 3.13
N GLN A 153 11.54 -4.32 1.82
CA GLN A 153 10.63 -5.31 1.23
C GLN A 153 11.17 -5.79 -0.12
N ARG A 154 11.02 -7.09 -0.38
CA ARG A 154 11.27 -7.76 -1.66
C ARG A 154 10.29 -8.91 -1.81
N ALA A 155 9.68 -9.03 -2.99
CA ALA A 155 8.76 -10.12 -3.29
C ALA A 155 8.76 -10.46 -4.78
N THR A 156 8.62 -11.75 -5.10
CA THR A 156 8.32 -12.18 -6.46
C THR A 156 6.82 -12.24 -6.67
N LEU A 157 6.35 -11.74 -7.81
CA LEU A 157 4.93 -11.78 -8.18
C LEU A 157 4.43 -13.22 -8.43
N LYS A 158 5.35 -14.17 -8.58
CA LYS A 158 5.04 -15.60 -8.74
C LYS A 158 4.34 -16.17 -7.51
N ASP A 159 4.59 -15.59 -6.34
CA ASP A 159 4.01 -16.04 -5.08
C ASP A 159 2.57 -15.56 -4.92
N MET A 160 2.04 -14.74 -5.83
CA MET A 160 0.65 -14.29 -5.73
C MET A 160 -0.35 -15.45 -5.82
N ARG A 161 -1.41 -15.39 -5.02
CA ARG A 161 -2.54 -16.32 -5.04
C ARG A 161 -3.33 -16.21 -6.35
N SER A 162 -3.45 -15.01 -6.89
CA SER A 162 -4.04 -14.70 -8.19
C SER A 162 -3.00 -14.02 -9.07
N THR A 163 -2.84 -14.52 -10.29
CA THR A 163 -1.97 -13.91 -11.30
C THR A 163 -2.36 -12.46 -11.60
N VAL A 164 -1.47 -11.72 -12.26
CA VAL A 164 -1.75 -10.35 -12.73
C VAL A 164 -3.01 -10.33 -13.61
N ALA A 165 -3.13 -11.27 -14.55
CA ALA A 165 -4.31 -11.36 -15.43
C ALA A 165 -5.59 -11.75 -14.67
N GLU A 166 -5.52 -12.68 -13.72
CA GLU A 166 -6.66 -13.06 -12.87
C GLU A 166 -7.12 -11.91 -11.96
N THR A 167 -6.19 -11.06 -11.52
CA THR A 167 -6.52 -9.85 -10.76
C THR A 167 -7.37 -8.88 -11.59
N VAL A 168 -6.99 -8.65 -12.86
CA VAL A 168 -7.77 -7.81 -13.80
C VAL A 168 -9.15 -8.41 -14.02
N GLU A 169 -9.23 -9.71 -14.34
CA GLU A 169 -10.50 -10.42 -14.51
C GLU A 169 -11.38 -10.28 -13.27
N PHE A 170 -10.86 -10.60 -12.08
CA PHE A 170 -11.59 -10.51 -10.83
C PHE A 170 -12.16 -9.11 -10.61
N ILE A 171 -11.34 -8.06 -10.63
CA ILE A 171 -11.79 -6.69 -10.34
C ILE A 171 -12.81 -6.22 -11.38
N SER A 172 -12.58 -6.52 -12.66
CA SER A 172 -13.46 -6.08 -13.75
C SER A 172 -14.87 -6.68 -13.73
N ASN A 173 -15.07 -7.78 -12.99
CA ASN A 173 -16.40 -8.36 -12.76
C ASN A 173 -17.23 -7.57 -11.73
N TYR A 174 -16.59 -6.69 -10.95
CA TYR A 174 -17.25 -5.87 -9.92
C TYR A 174 -17.20 -4.38 -10.22
N VAL A 175 -16.18 -3.93 -10.94
CA VAL A 175 -15.91 -2.51 -11.19
C VAL A 175 -15.61 -2.32 -12.66
N VAL A 176 -16.36 -1.44 -13.32
CA VAL A 176 -15.98 -0.95 -14.64
C VAL A 176 -14.76 -0.05 -14.50
N LEU A 177 -13.73 -0.31 -15.29
CA LEU A 177 -12.48 0.43 -15.28
C LEU A 177 -12.35 1.23 -16.57
N GLU A 178 -11.97 2.49 -16.45
CA GLU A 178 -11.79 3.41 -17.58
C GLU A 178 -10.30 3.63 -17.87
N GLU A 179 -9.98 4.20 -19.04
CA GLU A 179 -8.60 4.57 -19.38
C GLU A 179 -7.98 5.47 -18.31
N GLY A 180 -6.79 5.10 -17.82
CA GLY A 180 -6.06 5.79 -16.75
C GLY A 180 -6.32 5.22 -15.36
N ASP A 181 -7.32 4.36 -15.18
CA ASP A 181 -7.55 3.69 -13.89
C ASP A 181 -6.39 2.76 -13.51
N ILE A 182 -6.22 2.58 -12.21
CA ILE A 182 -5.12 1.79 -11.64
C ILE A 182 -5.68 0.57 -10.91
N ILE A 183 -5.22 -0.61 -11.33
CA ILE A 183 -5.43 -1.85 -10.58
C ILE A 183 -4.20 -2.11 -9.71
N LEU A 184 -4.40 -2.41 -8.43
CA LEU A 184 -3.36 -2.82 -7.49
C LEU A 184 -3.43 -4.33 -7.24
N CYS A 185 -2.33 -5.04 -7.48
CA CYS A 185 -2.23 -6.49 -7.27
C CYS A 185 -2.08 -6.90 -5.80
N GLY A 186 -2.08 -5.93 -4.90
CA GLY A 186 -2.03 -6.12 -3.46
C GLY A 186 -0.62 -5.94 -2.88
N PRO A 187 -0.53 -5.58 -1.60
CA PRO A 187 0.72 -5.46 -0.87
C PRO A 187 1.43 -6.80 -0.77
N ALA A 188 2.73 -6.80 -1.04
CA ALA A 188 3.51 -8.03 -1.14
C ALA A 188 4.14 -8.50 0.17
N LYS A 189 4.33 -7.60 1.14
CA LYS A 189 4.97 -7.83 2.44
C LYS A 189 4.33 -6.94 3.50
N GLU A 190 4.59 -7.26 4.77
CA GLU A 190 4.17 -6.44 5.92
C GLU A 190 4.64 -4.98 5.75
N PRO A 191 3.80 -3.99 6.13
CA PRO A 191 4.15 -2.59 6.04
C PRO A 191 5.40 -2.24 6.87
N HIS A 192 6.26 -1.38 6.34
CA HIS A 192 7.44 -0.87 7.05
C HIS A 192 7.22 0.59 7.46
N TYR A 193 7.70 1.01 8.64
CA TYR A 193 7.52 2.40 9.09
C TYR A 193 8.63 3.32 8.58
N ALA A 194 8.25 4.37 7.85
CA ALA A 194 9.13 5.41 7.34
C ALA A 194 8.81 6.77 7.98
N LYS A 195 9.81 7.39 8.59
CA LYS A 195 9.71 8.69 9.26
C LYS A 195 9.84 9.83 8.26
N VAL A 196 9.30 10.98 8.64
CA VAL A 196 9.57 12.26 7.96
C VAL A 196 11.07 12.46 7.74
N GLY A 197 11.42 12.88 6.53
CA GLY A 197 12.80 13.15 6.10
C GLY A 197 13.50 11.94 5.46
N GLN A 198 12.97 10.73 5.64
CA GLN A 198 13.55 9.53 5.04
C GLN A 198 13.17 9.39 3.56
N LYS A 199 14.02 8.69 2.83
CA LYS A 199 13.87 8.45 1.39
C LYS A 199 13.46 7.01 1.14
N LEU A 200 12.45 6.85 0.29
CA LEU A 200 12.02 5.56 -0.22
C LEU A 200 12.40 5.43 -1.68
N GLU A 201 12.95 4.28 -2.02
CA GLU A 201 13.14 3.87 -3.39
C GLU A 201 12.34 2.61 -3.65
N ALA A 202 11.78 2.46 -4.84
CA ALA A 202 11.09 1.24 -5.22
C ALA A 202 11.26 0.95 -6.70
N GLY A 203 11.10 -0.31 -7.08
CA GLY A 203 11.34 -0.72 -8.46
C GLY A 203 11.04 -2.16 -8.77
N ILE A 204 11.26 -2.47 -10.05
CA ILE A 204 11.40 -3.82 -10.60
C ILE A 204 12.85 -3.92 -11.06
N GLU A 205 13.52 -5.00 -10.71
CA GLU A 205 14.92 -5.20 -11.07
C GLU A 205 15.13 -5.08 -12.59
N ASN A 206 16.08 -4.23 -13.01
CA ASN A 206 16.42 -3.93 -14.40
C ASN A 206 15.35 -3.23 -15.27
N GLU A 207 14.13 -3.03 -14.79
CA GLU A 207 13.05 -2.40 -15.57
C GLU A 207 12.79 -0.96 -15.13
N ILE A 208 12.64 -0.70 -13.83
CA ILE A 208 12.34 0.64 -13.32
C ILE A 208 12.82 0.85 -11.89
N ARG A 209 13.18 2.09 -11.57
CA ARG A 209 13.42 2.59 -10.21
C ARG A 209 12.89 4.00 -10.09
N PHE A 210 12.20 4.30 -9.00
CA PHE A 210 11.82 5.67 -8.65
C PHE A 210 12.06 5.93 -7.15
N GLU A 211 12.19 7.19 -6.80
CA GLU A 211 12.43 7.67 -5.44
C GLU A 211 11.32 8.63 -5.02
N VAL A 212 10.93 8.56 -3.75
CA VAL A 212 10.10 9.56 -3.08
C VAL A 212 10.69 9.89 -1.71
N THR A 213 10.47 11.11 -1.23
CA THR A 213 10.85 11.51 0.14
C THR A 213 9.60 11.59 1.00
N ILE A 214 9.67 11.14 2.25
CA ILE A 214 8.59 11.37 3.22
C ILE A 214 8.69 12.81 3.73
N GLY A 215 7.71 13.64 3.40
CA GLY A 215 7.64 15.05 3.79
C GLY A 215 6.72 15.30 4.98
N LYS A 216 6.93 16.40 5.69
CA LYS A 216 5.90 16.93 6.59
C LYS A 216 4.75 17.46 5.72
N ALA A 217 3.50 17.28 6.13
CA ALA A 217 2.48 18.23 5.70
C ALA A 217 3.00 19.62 6.06
N THR A 218 3.11 20.51 5.05
CA THR A 218 3.33 21.93 5.32
C THR A 218 2.25 22.36 6.28
N GLU A 219 2.66 22.83 7.46
CA GLU A 219 1.77 23.26 8.52
C GLU A 219 0.67 24.15 7.91
N PHE A 220 -0.58 23.72 8.00
CA PHE A 220 -1.65 24.72 8.07
C PHE A 220 -1.34 25.51 9.33
N THR A 221 -0.80 26.72 9.17
CA THR A 221 -0.55 27.65 10.27
C THR A 221 -1.89 28.05 10.88
N THR A 222 -2.39 27.22 11.78
CA THR A 222 -3.34 27.58 12.81
C THR A 222 -2.88 26.85 14.04
N GLU A 223 -2.46 27.63 15.04
CA GLU A 223 -2.06 27.18 16.38
C GLU A 223 -2.99 26.05 16.86
N LEU A 224 -2.50 24.82 16.76
CA LEU A 224 -3.11 23.66 17.40
C LEU A 224 -2.39 23.53 18.74
N HIS A 225 -3.12 23.85 19.81
CA HIS A 225 -2.70 23.53 21.16
C HIS A 225 -2.37 22.03 21.25
N ASP A 226 -1.18 21.75 21.77
CA ASP A 226 -0.66 20.42 22.03
C ASP A 226 -1.58 19.69 23.02
N VAL A 227 -2.29 18.66 22.55
CA VAL A 227 -3.11 17.77 23.41
C VAL A 227 -2.54 16.35 23.44
N THR A 228 -1.29 16.14 23.01
CA THR A 228 -0.68 14.80 22.97
C THR A 228 0.60 14.66 23.78
N ALA A 229 1.02 15.69 24.51
CA ALA A 229 2.22 15.63 25.36
C ALA A 229 2.11 14.70 26.59
N ASP A 230 0.92 14.22 26.96
CA ASP A 230 0.73 13.41 28.19
C ASP A 230 0.39 11.94 27.92
N ARG A 231 1.26 11.20 27.24
CA ARG A 231 1.32 9.73 27.41
C ARG A 231 2.78 9.27 27.53
N HIS A 232 3.18 9.01 28.77
CA HIS A 232 4.46 8.45 29.15
C HIS A 232 4.70 7.10 28.45
N TYR A 233 5.85 6.99 27.82
CA TYR A 233 6.47 5.72 27.45
C TYR A 233 7.45 5.38 28.58
N GLU A 234 7.11 4.41 29.44
CA GLU A 234 8.09 3.74 30.28
C GLU A 234 8.62 2.51 29.54
N GLU A 235 9.95 2.42 29.52
CA GLU A 235 10.73 1.30 29.00
C GLU A 235 10.44 0.05 29.84
N GLU A 236 9.93 -1.03 29.24
CA GLU A 236 9.89 -2.33 29.91
C GLU A 236 11.31 -2.91 30.01
N GLY A 237 11.92 -2.68 31.17
CA GLY A 237 13.09 -3.41 31.66
C GLY A 237 12.70 -4.40 32.75
N GLU A 238 13.28 -5.60 32.63
CA GLU A 238 13.50 -6.61 33.68
C GLU A 238 12.31 -7.42 34.23
N ILE A 239 12.24 -8.65 33.73
CA ILE A 239 11.66 -9.81 34.41
C ILE A 239 12.49 -10.10 35.67
N VAL A 240 11.89 -10.00 36.87
CA VAL A 240 12.48 -10.53 38.11
C VAL A 240 11.40 -11.22 38.96
N HIS A 241 11.51 -12.57 38.99
CA HIS A 241 11.18 -13.56 40.03
C HIS A 241 9.97 -13.40 40.98
N GLU A 242 9.11 -14.43 41.00
CA GLU A 242 8.28 -14.82 42.16
C GLU A 242 9.15 -15.12 43.42
N PRO A 243 8.57 -15.01 44.63
CA PRO A 243 8.22 -16.27 45.31
C PRO A 243 6.91 -16.25 46.15
N GLU A 244 6.29 -17.43 46.14
CA GLU A 244 5.62 -18.18 47.23
C GLU A 244 4.45 -17.62 48.06
N HIS A 245 3.35 -18.38 47.99
CA HIS A 245 2.41 -18.80 49.04
C HIS A 245 2.31 -18.00 50.36
N ILE A 246 1.07 -17.71 50.79
CA ILE A 246 0.50 -18.15 52.08
C ILE A 246 -1.03 -18.03 52.08
N THR A 247 -1.60 -19.02 52.74
CA THR A 247 -2.98 -19.46 53.00
C THR A 247 -3.90 -18.47 53.76
N GLY A 248 -5.23 -18.63 53.59
CA GLY A 248 -6.18 -18.48 54.70
C GLY A 248 -7.52 -17.77 54.42
N ALA A 249 -8.59 -18.55 54.19
CA ALA A 249 -9.96 -18.21 54.63
C ALA A 249 -10.02 -18.28 56.19
N PRO A 250 -11.00 -17.70 56.93
CA PRO A 250 -12.47 -17.73 56.73
C PRO A 250 -13.14 -16.36 57.03
N ALA A 251 -14.46 -16.11 56.97
CA ALA A 251 -15.68 -16.93 57.10
C ALA A 251 -16.81 -16.38 56.22
#